data_AF-A0A0B6YC65-F1
#
_entry.id   AF-A0A0B6YC65-F1
#
_cell.length_a   1.000
_cell.length_b   1.000
_cell.length_c   1.000
_cell.angle_alpha   90.00
_cell.angle_beta   90.00
_cell.angle_gamma   90.00
#
_symmetry.space_group_name_H-M   'P 1'
#
loop_
_entity.id
_entity.type
_entity.pdbx_description
1 polymer ?
#
loop_
_entity_poly.entity_id
_entity_poly.type
_entity_poly.pdbx_seq_one_letter_code
_entity_poly.pdbx_strand_id
1 'polypeptide(L)'
;LFCGTRVIQTRFYGNQKVRAVVLRTGFSTSKGELVRSILFPKPVDFKFQRHSYYFIMVLAGISALGFIYTITLMILNGDNAGHIII
;
A
#
# COMPACT_ATOMS: atom_id res chain seq x y z
N LEU A 1 14.54 26.74 5.93
CA LEU A 1 15.69 26.31 5.10
C LEU A 1 15.85 24.82 5.28
N PHE A 2 15.79 24.05 4.19
CA PHE A 2 15.96 22.59 4.26
C PHE A 2 17.33 22.20 3.70
N CYS A 3 17.87 21.09 4.19
CA CYS A 3 19.08 20.51 3.64
C CYS A 3 18.85 20.15 2.16
N GLY A 4 19.65 20.71 1.26
CA GLY A 4 19.55 20.48 -0.19
C GLY A 4 18.88 21.58 -1.02
N THR A 5 18.34 22.63 -0.40
CA THR A 5 17.78 23.79 -1.12
C THR A 5 18.81 24.89 -1.32
N ARG A 6 18.90 25.48 -2.52
CA ARG A 6 19.70 26.68 -2.81
C ARG A 6 18.84 27.93 -2.65
N VAL A 7 19.31 28.89 -1.85
CA VAL A 7 18.65 30.19 -1.70
C VAL A 7 19.04 31.10 -2.85
N ILE A 8 18.06 31.58 -3.61
CA ILE A 8 18.28 32.48 -4.75
C ILE A 8 18.19 33.95 -4.32
N GLN A 9 17.27 34.27 -3.41
CA GLN A 9 17.07 35.63 -2.91
C GLN A 9 16.67 35.60 -1.43
N THR A 10 17.23 36.54 -0.65
CA THR A 10 16.81 36.81 0.72
C THR A 10 16.30 38.24 0.83
N ARG A 11 15.24 38.49 1.60
CA ARG A 11 14.82 39.87 1.92
C ARG A 11 15.80 40.47 2.93
N PHE A 12 16.62 41.40 2.47
CA PHE A 12 17.60 42.13 3.26
C PHE A 12 16.93 43.37 3.85
N TYR A 13 16.71 43.41 5.16
CA TYR A 13 16.39 44.64 5.88
C TYR A 13 17.72 45.26 6.34
N GLY A 14 18.17 46.34 5.69
CA GLY A 14 19.25 47.20 6.21
C GLY A 14 20.70 46.71 6.03
N ASN A 15 21.08 46.18 4.86
CA ASN A 15 22.47 45.80 4.54
C ASN A 15 23.15 44.80 5.50
N GLN A 16 22.37 44.03 6.28
CA GLN A 16 22.88 43.05 7.24
C GLN A 16 22.77 41.60 6.74
N LYS A 17 23.82 40.80 6.99
CA LYS A 17 23.86 39.37 6.66
C LYS A 17 22.73 38.60 7.34
N VAL A 18 21.98 37.82 6.56
CA VAL A 18 20.92 36.93 7.05
C VAL A 18 21.55 35.79 7.85
N ARG A 19 21.14 35.66 9.12
CA ARG A 19 21.56 34.57 10.01
C ARG A 19 20.40 33.61 10.22
N ALA A 20 20.70 32.32 10.28
CA ALA A 20 19.75 31.27 10.60
C ALA A 20 20.37 30.33 11.63
N VAL A 21 19.52 29.75 12.49
CA VAL A 21 19.92 28.72 13.45
C VAL A 21 19.63 27.35 12.85
N VAL A 22 20.56 26.42 13.01
CA VAL A 22 20.39 25.03 12.56
C VAL A 22 19.49 24.30 13.56
N LEU A 23 18.33 23.84 13.10
CA LEU A 23 17.37 23.12 13.96
C LEU A 23 17.63 21.61 14.01
N ARG A 24 18.03 21.01 12.88
CA ARG A 24 18.20 19.55 12.74
C ARG A 24 19.37 19.25 11.81
N THR A 25 20.17 18.25 12.15
CA THR A 25 21.33 17.78 11.39
C THR A 25 21.22 16.28 11.08
N GLY A 26 22.04 15.79 10.14
CA GLY A 26 22.10 14.37 9.79
C GLY A 26 20.77 13.76 9.31
N PHE A 27 20.48 12.54 9.78
CA PHE A 27 19.25 11.79 9.45
C PHE A 27 17.96 12.40 10.02
N SER A 28 18.05 13.41 10.90
CA SER A 28 16.88 14.16 11.42
C SER A 28 16.40 15.28 10.48
N THR A 29 17.17 15.57 9.42
CA THR A 29 16.72 16.49 8.36
C THR A 29 15.68 15.83 7.46
N SER A 30 14.82 16.62 6.80
CA SER A 30 13.80 16.09 5.86
C SER A 30 14.42 15.19 4.77
N LYS A 31 15.58 15.57 4.23
CA LYS A 31 16.33 14.74 3.27
C LYS A 31 16.85 13.45 3.92
N GLY A 32 17.40 13.56 5.12
CA GLY A 32 17.94 12.43 5.86
C GLY A 32 16.88 11.39 6.22
N GLU A 33 15.69 11.84 6.62
CA GLU A 33 14.57 10.94 6.94
C GLU A 33 14.07 10.20 5.69
N LEU A 34 13.97 10.89 4.55
CA LEU A 34 13.61 10.28 3.27
C LEU A 34 14.62 9.21 2.83
N VAL A 35 15.92 9.52 2.92
CA VAL A 35 16.97 8.53 2.61
C VAL A 35 16.86 7.33 3.54
N ARG A 36 16.61 7.55 4.83
CA ARG A 36 16.40 6.48 5.81
C ARG A 36 15.17 5.62 5.47
N SER A 37 14.05 6.21 5.04
CA SER A 37 12.85 5.45 4.69
C SER A 37 12.98 4.65 3.39
N ILE A 38 13.90 5.05 2.50
CA ILE A 38 14.22 4.27 1.30
C ILE A 38 15.16 3.11 1.65
N LEU A 39 16.18 3.35 2.49
CA LEU A 39 17.18 2.36 2.87
C LEU A 39 16.62 1.29 3.84
N PHE A 40 15.78 1.73 4.77
CA PHE A 40 15.08 0.90 5.73
C PHE A 40 13.59 1.19 5.62
N PRO A 41 12.92 0.64 4.59
CA PRO A 41 11.48 0.80 4.46
C PRO A 41 10.83 0.27 5.75
N LYS A 42 9.90 1.05 6.30
CA LYS A 42 9.03 0.53 7.36
C LYS A 42 8.33 -0.70 6.76
N PRO A 43 8.25 -1.82 7.50
CA PRO A 43 7.64 -3.04 6.98
C PRO A 43 6.25 -2.69 6.44
N VAL A 44 6.07 -2.89 5.14
CA VAL A 44 4.79 -2.62 4.47
C VAL A 44 3.73 -3.43 5.19
N ASP A 45 2.68 -2.74 5.62
CA ASP A 45 1.77 -3.23 6.63
C ASP A 45 1.26 -4.65 6.29
N PHE A 46 1.48 -5.60 7.21
CA PHE A 46 0.80 -6.91 7.29
C PHE A 46 -0.72 -6.82 7.05
N LYS A 47 -1.27 -5.61 7.23
CA LYS A 47 -2.65 -5.24 6.92
C LYS A 47 -3.03 -5.50 5.46
N PHE A 48 -2.14 -5.29 4.47
CA PHE A 48 -2.45 -5.60 3.07
C PHE A 48 -2.67 -7.09 2.86
N GLN A 49 -1.75 -7.92 3.38
CA GLN A 49 -1.87 -9.37 3.31
C GLN A 49 -3.15 -9.86 4.00
N ARG A 50 -3.50 -9.28 5.16
CA ARG A 50 -4.74 -9.59 5.88
C ARG A 50 -5.98 -9.26 5.06
N HIS A 51 -6.02 -8.11 4.39
CA HIS A 51 -7.13 -7.73 3.51
C HIS A 51 -7.27 -8.67 2.29
N SER A 52 -6.15 -9.09 1.69
CA SER A 52 -6.16 -10.05 0.58
C SER A 52 -6.73 -11.42 0.99
N TYR A 53 -6.38 -11.93 2.18
CA TYR A 53 -6.94 -13.20 2.66
C TYR A 53 -8.46 -13.14 2.89
N TYR A 54 -8.99 -12.03 3.42
CA TYR A 54 -10.43 -11.87 3.58
C TYR A 54 -11.17 -11.86 2.24
N PHE A 55 -10.58 -11.24 1.21
CA PHE A 55 -11.14 -11.27 -0.14
C PHE A 55 -11.20 -12.71 -0.70
N ILE A 56 -10.10 -13.47 -0.58
CA ILE A 56 -10.04 -14.86 -1.05
C ILE A 56 -11.08 -15.74 -0.33
N MET A 57 -11.27 -15.56 0.98
CA MET A 57 -12.27 -16.33 1.75
C MET A 57 -13.70 -16.08 1.29
N VAL A 58 -14.06 -14.84 0.93
CA VAL A 58 -15.39 -14.52 0.40
C VAL A 58 -15.59 -15.15 -0.98
N LEU A 59 -14.58 -15.08 -1.86
CA LEU A 59 -14.63 -15.72 -3.18
C LEU A 59 -14.80 -17.24 -3.06
N ALA A 60 -14.07 -17.87 -2.14
CA ALA A 60 -14.20 -19.30 -1.87
C ALA A 60 -15.61 -19.67 -1.36
N GLY A 61 -16.21 -18.84 -0.50
CA GLY A 61 -17.58 -19.03 -0.04
C GLY A 61 -18.61 -18.97 -1.16
N ILE A 62 -18.52 -17.97 -2.05
CA ILE A 62 -19.41 -17.84 -3.21
C ILE A 62 -19.24 -19.02 -4.18
N SER A 63 -17.99 -19.43 -4.44
CA SER A 63 -17.70 -20.59 -5.28
C SER A 63 -18.27 -21.88 -4.71
N ALA A 64 -18.16 -22.10 -3.40
CA ALA A 64 -18.72 -23.27 -2.73
C ALA A 64 -20.26 -23.30 -2.83
N LEU A 65 -20.93 -22.16 -2.61
CA LEU A 65 -22.39 -22.06 -2.76
C LEU A 65 -22.84 -22.35 -4.20
N GLY A 66 -22.15 -21.78 -5.19
CA GLY A 66 -22.42 -22.06 -6.61
C GLY A 66 -22.23 -23.54 -6.94
N PHE A 67 -21.16 -24.15 -6.43
CA PHE A 67 -20.87 -25.57 -6.64
C PHE A 67 -21.93 -26.49 -6.02
N ILE A 68 -22.37 -26.20 -4.79
CA ILE A 68 -23.47 -26.93 -4.13
C ILE A 68 -24.75 -26.80 -4.94
N TYR A 69 -25.09 -25.59 -5.39
CA TYR A 69 -26.29 -25.36 -6.22
C TYR A 69 -26.24 -26.17 -7.51
N THR A 70 -25.11 -26.13 -8.23
CA THR A 70 -24.90 -26.93 -9.45
C THR A 70 -25.04 -28.43 -9.18
N ILE A 71 -24.47 -28.95 -8.09
CA ILE A 71 -24.61 -30.36 -7.71
C ILE A 71 -26.07 -30.72 -7.42
N THR A 72 -26.79 -29.91 -6.64
CA THR A 72 -28.20 -30.18 -6.32
C THR A 72 -29.09 -30.16 -7.55
N LEU A 73 -28.85 -29.23 -8.46
CA LEU A 73 -29.55 -29.14 -9.75
C LEU A 73 -29.27 -30.38 -10.61
N MET A 74 -28.02 -30.85 -10.63
CA MET A 74 -27.62 -32.07 -11.36
C MET A 74 -28.32 -33.31 -10.83
N ILE A 75 -28.48 -33.44 -9.50
CA ILE A 75 -29.19 -34.56 -8.88
C ILE A 75 -30.70 -34.48 -9.16
N LEU A 76 -31.30 -33.28 -9.09
CA LEU A 76 -32.74 -33.10 -9.29
C LEU A 76 -33.19 -33.33 -10.74
N ASN A 77 -32.36 -32.91 -11.70
CA ASN A 77 -32.69 -33.06 -13.12
C ASN A 77 -32.53 -34.51 -13.62
N GLY A 78 -31.96 -35.42 -12.83
CA GLY A 78 -31.89 -36.85 -13.18
C GLY A 78 -31.08 -37.16 -14.45
N ASP A 79 -30.35 -36.18 -14.98
CA ASP A 79 -29.55 -36.34 -16.18
C ASP A 79 -28.18 -36.92 -15.85
N ASN A 80 -27.80 -37.94 -16.63
CA ASN A 80 -26.45 -38.47 -16.66
C ASN A 80 -25.45 -37.31 -16.80
N ALA A 81 -24.65 -37.13 -15.75
CA ALA A 81 -23.64 -36.08 -15.55
C ALA A 81 -22.54 -35.99 -16.64
N GLY A 82 -22.70 -36.67 -17.78
CA GLY A 82 -21.74 -36.77 -18.86
C GLY A 82 -21.97 -35.85 -20.07
N HIS A 83 -23.15 -35.25 -20.27
CA HIS A 83 -23.43 -34.51 -21.52
C HIS A 83 -23.20 -32.98 -21.45
N ILE A 84 -22.92 -32.40 -20.28
CA ILE A 84 -22.78 -30.93 -20.15
C ILE A 84 -21.38 -30.52 -19.64
N ILE A 85 -20.45 -31.48 -19.51
CA ILE A 85 -19.05 -31.25 -19.12
C ILE A 85 -18.08 -31.34 -20.32
N ILE A 86 -18.58 -31.52 -21.56
CA ILE A 86 -17.81 -31.33 -22.81
C ILE A 86 -18.37 -30.13 -23.57
#